data_AF-A0AAW1C942-F1
#
_entry.id   AF-A0AAW1C942-F1
#
_cell.length_a   1.000
_cell.length_b   1.000
_cell.length_c   1.000
_cell.angle_alpha   90.00
_cell.angle_beta   90.00
_cell.angle_gamma   90.00
#
_symmetry.space_group_name_H-M   'P 1'
#
loop_
_entity.id
_entity.type
_entity.pdbx_description
1 polymer ?
#
loop_
_entity_poly.entity_id
_entity_poly.type
_entity_poly.pdbx_seq_one_letter_code
_entity_poly.pdbx_strand_id
1 'polypeptide(L)'
;MESWPTLGWLLFLSLIADCLKGTRGRDFTVKDIVYLHPSTTPYPGGFKCFTCEQAVDNYECNQWAPDVYCPRATRYCYSQHTLEANGKSVSVTKRCVPLEDCLTTGCIALQHKGLKVCTSCWAKIFGEAKYKLKKELAGTDQNSILRWHPVYHSA
;
A
#
# COMPACT_ATOMS: atom_id res chain seq x y z
N MET A 1 45.12 -27.70 40.26
CA MET A 1 44.60 -28.01 38.90
C MET A 1 43.22 -27.42 38.90
N GLU A 2 43.14 -26.16 38.49
CA GLU A 2 41.99 -25.30 38.77
C GLU A 2 40.83 -25.69 37.85
N SER A 3 39.86 -26.43 38.39
CA SER A 3 38.65 -26.90 37.68
C SER A 3 37.56 -25.83 37.55
N TRP A 4 37.85 -24.58 37.95
CA TRP A 4 36.92 -23.45 37.95
C TRP A 4 36.63 -22.79 36.59
N PRO A 5 37.52 -22.79 35.57
CA PRO A 5 37.24 -22.13 34.29
C PRO A 5 36.15 -22.84 33.48
N THR A 6 36.07 -24.16 33.59
CA THR A 6 35.15 -25.01 32.81
C THR A 6 33.72 -24.87 33.28
N LEU A 7 33.48 -24.79 34.60
CA LEU A 7 32.15 -24.60 35.17
C LEU A 7 31.57 -23.22 34.82
N GLY A 8 32.39 -22.17 34.87
CA GLY A 8 31.97 -20.82 34.45
C GLY A 8 31.58 -20.76 32.98
N TRP A 9 32.34 -21.44 32.11
CA TRP A 9 32.01 -21.51 30.69
C TRP A 9 30.73 -22.29 30.40
N LEU A 10 30.51 -23.41 31.09
CA LEU A 10 29.28 -24.20 30.94
C LEU A 10 28.03 -23.41 31.37
N LEU A 11 28.12 -22.66 32.47
CA LEU A 11 27.03 -21.79 32.93
C LEU A 11 26.74 -20.66 31.93
N PHE A 12 27.79 -20.06 31.36
CA PHE A 12 27.65 -19.00 30.35
C PHE A 12 27.03 -19.52 29.05
N LEU A 13 27.44 -20.71 28.60
CA LEU A 13 26.84 -21.37 27.43
C LEU A 13 25.38 -21.76 27.67
N SER A 14 25.01 -22.19 28.89
CA SER A 14 23.62 -22.48 29.25
C SER A 14 22.74 -21.23 29.21
N LEU A 15 23.24 -20.10 29.72
CA LEU A 15 22.53 -18.81 29.69
C LEU A 15 22.30 -18.32 28.25
N ILE A 16 23.30 -18.46 27.37
CA ILE A 16 23.16 -18.11 25.95
C ILE A 16 22.15 -19.04 25.25
N ALA A 17 22.17 -20.34 25.56
CA ALA A 17 21.23 -21.29 24.98
C ALA A 17 19.77 -21.00 25.37
N ASP A 18 19.51 -20.55 26.60
CA ASP A 18 18.16 -20.18 27.05
C ASP A 18 17.70 -18.82 26.45
N CYS A 19 18.61 -17.86 26.26
CA CYS A 19 18.32 -16.65 25.48
C CYS A 19 17.93 -16.95 24.03
N LEU A 20 18.55 -17.96 23.40
CA LEU A 20 18.22 -18.38 22.03
C LEU A 20 16.84 -19.09 21.96
N LYS A 21 16.45 -19.86 22.97
CA LYS A 21 15.12 -20.50 23.02
C LYS A 21 13.98 -19.49 23.16
N GLY A 22 14.24 -18.33 23.77
CA GLY A 22 13.25 -17.26 24.00
C GLY A 22 12.79 -16.53 22.74
N THR A 23 13.41 -16.79 21.58
CA THR A 23 13.07 -16.12 20.30
C THR A 23 12.44 -17.07 19.29
N ARG A 24 11.71 -18.10 19.73
CA ARG A 24 10.86 -18.84 18.81
C ARG A 24 9.56 -18.07 18.62
N GLY A 25 9.54 -17.17 17.64
CA GLY A 25 8.29 -16.58 17.14
C GLY A 25 7.28 -17.70 16.89
N ARG A 26 6.09 -17.61 17.48
CA ARG A 26 5.02 -18.58 17.24
C ARG A 26 4.63 -18.52 15.76
N ASP A 27 4.48 -19.68 15.14
CA ASP A 27 3.91 -19.76 13.80
C ASP A 27 2.47 -19.25 13.82
N PHE A 28 2.16 -18.35 12.88
CA PHE A 28 0.82 -17.81 12.69
C PHE A 28 -0.10 -18.93 12.21
N THR A 29 -1.13 -19.28 13.00
CA THR A 29 -2.05 -20.36 12.64
C THR A 29 -3.32 -19.84 11.99
N VAL A 30 -4.05 -20.68 11.24
CA VAL A 30 -5.34 -20.30 10.62
C VAL A 30 -6.37 -19.83 11.65
N LYS A 31 -6.25 -20.25 12.91
CA LYS A 31 -7.11 -19.77 14.00
C LYS A 31 -6.78 -18.33 14.41
N ASP A 32 -5.52 -17.90 14.26
CA ASP A 32 -5.09 -16.50 14.39
C ASP A 32 -5.48 -15.65 13.15
N ILE A 33 -5.94 -16.30 12.07
CA ILE A 33 -6.52 -15.67 10.88
C ILE A 33 -8.04 -15.44 11.05
N VAL A 34 -8.67 -16.02 12.07
CA VAL A 34 -10.10 -15.83 12.31
C VAL A 34 -10.34 -14.41 12.85
N TYR A 35 -11.15 -13.64 12.11
CA TYR A 35 -11.78 -12.36 12.49
C TYR A 35 -11.16 -11.01 12.09
N LEU A 36 -10.16 -10.94 11.19
CA LEU A 36 -9.74 -9.65 10.64
C LEU A 36 -10.65 -9.12 9.51
N HIS A 37 -11.54 -9.95 8.97
CA HIS A 37 -12.35 -9.59 7.80
C HIS A 37 -13.69 -10.35 7.74
N PRO A 38 -14.67 -10.12 8.63
CA PRO A 38 -16.00 -9.93 8.06
C PRO A 38 -15.85 -8.70 7.16
N SER A 39 -16.15 -8.81 5.87
CA SER A 39 -16.14 -7.66 4.97
C SER A 39 -17.28 -6.72 5.39
N THR A 40 -17.11 -6.02 6.52
CA THR A 40 -18.02 -5.02 7.07
C THR A 40 -17.76 -3.72 6.34
N THR A 41 -17.81 -3.80 5.01
CA THR A 41 -18.03 -2.60 4.22
C THR A 41 -19.34 -1.98 4.74
N PRO A 42 -19.39 -0.67 5.01
CA PRO A 42 -20.58 -0.01 5.57
C PRO A 42 -21.82 -0.12 4.65
N TYR A 43 -21.64 -0.61 3.43
CA TYR A 43 -22.66 -0.95 2.46
C TYR A 43 -22.12 -2.00 1.47
N PRO A 44 -22.99 -2.82 0.83
CA PRO A 44 -22.57 -3.80 -0.17
C PRO A 44 -21.74 -3.17 -1.29
N GLY A 45 -20.57 -3.74 -1.59
CA GLY A 45 -19.66 -3.19 -2.60
C GLY A 45 -18.85 -1.98 -2.16
N GLY A 46 -18.80 -1.69 -0.86
CA GLY A 46 -17.95 -0.63 -0.33
C GLY A 46 -16.48 -0.75 -0.73
N PHE A 47 -15.89 0.38 -1.08
CA PHE A 47 -14.50 0.46 -1.48
C PHE A 47 -13.78 1.66 -0.87
N LYS A 48 -12.45 1.64 -0.95
CA LYS A 48 -11.59 2.72 -0.48
C LYS A 48 -10.67 3.12 -1.63
N CYS A 49 -10.36 4.41 -1.70
CA CYS A 49 -9.33 4.98 -2.56
C CYS A 49 -8.39 5.80 -1.67
N PHE A 50 -7.18 6.08 -2.14
CA PHE A 50 -6.42 7.19 -1.58
C PHE A 50 -7.16 8.48 -1.89
N THR A 51 -7.39 9.34 -0.90
CA THR A 51 -8.05 10.65 -1.09
C THR A 51 -7.19 11.75 -0.54
N CYS A 52 -6.88 12.75 -1.37
CA CYS A 52 -6.05 13.89 -1.03
C CYS A 52 -6.36 15.04 -1.99
N GLU A 53 -6.12 16.27 -1.56
CA GLU A 53 -6.32 17.46 -2.38
C GLU A 53 -5.00 18.22 -2.48
N GLN A 54 -4.51 18.39 -3.71
CA GLN A 54 -3.29 19.17 -4.02
C GLN A 54 -2.05 18.80 -3.18
N ALA A 55 -1.86 17.52 -2.86
CA ALA A 55 -0.64 17.04 -2.20
C ALA A 55 0.58 17.30 -3.09
N VAL A 56 1.76 17.55 -2.52
CA VAL A 56 2.95 17.93 -3.29
C VAL A 56 3.41 16.82 -4.23
N ASP A 57 3.15 15.57 -3.85
CA ASP A 57 3.41 14.40 -4.68
C ASP A 57 2.53 13.20 -4.29
N ASN A 58 2.73 12.09 -5.01
CA ASN A 58 2.00 10.86 -4.80
C ASN A 58 2.37 10.17 -3.48
N TYR A 59 3.58 10.36 -2.98
CA TYR A 59 4.04 9.74 -1.73
C TYR A 59 3.34 10.39 -0.54
N GLU A 60 3.35 11.72 -0.45
CA GLU A 60 2.64 12.47 0.59
C GLU A 60 1.15 12.13 0.59
N CYS A 61 0.52 12.13 -0.59
CA CYS A 61 -0.90 11.76 -0.72
C CYS A 61 -1.20 10.36 -0.17
N ASN A 62 -0.37 9.37 -0.49
CA ASN A 62 -0.60 7.99 -0.03
C ASN A 62 -0.30 7.82 1.46
N GLN A 63 0.67 8.55 2.00
CA GLN A 63 1.08 8.48 3.40
C GLN A 63 0.00 9.04 4.34
N TRP A 64 -0.69 10.11 3.93
CA TRP A 64 -1.66 10.82 4.78
C TRP A 64 -3.12 10.62 4.39
N ALA A 65 -3.40 9.80 3.36
CA ALA A 65 -4.78 9.51 2.99
C ALA A 65 -5.55 8.84 4.14
N PRO A 66 -6.78 9.29 4.41
CA PRO A 66 -7.62 8.68 5.43
C PRO A 66 -8.04 7.26 5.02
N ASP A 67 -8.03 6.33 5.98
CA ASP A 67 -8.49 4.96 5.75
C ASP A 67 -10.03 4.84 5.82
N VAL A 68 -10.73 5.61 4.99
CA VAL A 68 -12.20 5.70 4.98
C VAL A 68 -12.80 5.07 3.72
N TYR A 69 -14.05 4.62 3.82
CA TYR A 69 -14.80 4.13 2.67
C TYR A 69 -15.28 5.28 1.78
N CYS A 70 -15.26 5.06 0.47
CA CYS A 70 -15.82 5.97 -0.51
C CYS A 70 -17.34 6.14 -0.32
N PRO A 71 -17.93 7.25 -0.80
CA PRO A 71 -19.38 7.43 -0.78
C PRO A 71 -20.09 6.45 -1.72
N ARG A 72 -21.35 6.08 -1.40
CA ARG A 72 -22.15 5.09 -2.15
C ARG A 72 -22.37 5.45 -3.63
N ALA A 73 -22.38 6.74 -3.97
CA ALA A 73 -22.60 7.22 -5.34
C ALA A 73 -21.34 7.14 -6.22
N THR A 74 -20.21 6.68 -5.70
CA THR A 74 -18.95 6.59 -6.43
C THR A 74 -18.65 5.15 -6.83
N ARG A 75 -17.86 4.93 -7.88
CA ARG A 75 -17.43 3.58 -8.31
C ARG A 75 -15.97 3.50 -8.75
N TYR A 76 -15.30 4.63 -8.89
CA TYR A 76 -13.93 4.71 -9.41
C TYR A 76 -13.04 5.50 -8.46
N CYS A 77 -11.77 5.12 -8.45
CA CYS A 77 -10.73 5.97 -7.90
C CYS A 77 -10.18 6.84 -9.03
N TYR A 78 -10.21 8.15 -8.82
CA TYR A 78 -9.67 9.16 -9.72
C TYR A 78 -8.33 9.67 -9.18
N SER A 79 -7.38 9.90 -10.07
CA SER A 79 -6.12 10.57 -9.78
C SER A 79 -5.81 11.60 -10.85
N GLN A 80 -5.56 12.83 -10.45
CA GLN A 80 -5.00 13.88 -11.29
C GLN A 80 -3.62 14.26 -10.76
N HIS A 81 -2.64 14.23 -11.64
CA HIS A 81 -1.25 14.53 -11.33
C HIS A 81 -0.77 15.64 -12.25
N THR A 82 -0.48 16.79 -11.65
CA THR A 82 0.17 17.90 -12.33
C THR A 82 1.67 17.76 -12.19
N LEU A 83 2.36 17.82 -13.32
CA LEU A 83 3.80 17.66 -13.47
C LEU A 83 4.38 18.90 -14.15
N GLU A 84 5.61 19.26 -13.79
CA GLU A 84 6.45 20.15 -14.61
C GLU A 84 6.89 19.42 -15.89
N ALA A 85 7.37 20.18 -16.89
CA ALA A 85 7.91 19.63 -18.13
C ALA A 85 9.06 18.62 -17.93
N ASN A 86 9.82 18.75 -16.84
CA ASN A 86 10.90 17.83 -16.45
C ASN A 86 10.40 16.54 -15.75
N GLY A 87 9.08 16.40 -15.54
CA GLY A 87 8.46 15.25 -14.86
C GLY A 87 8.41 15.37 -13.33
N LYS A 88 8.79 16.49 -12.74
CA LYS A 88 8.65 16.75 -11.30
C LYS A 88 7.19 16.96 -10.92
N SER A 89 6.75 16.34 -9.82
CA SER A 89 5.42 16.56 -9.26
C SER A 89 5.23 18.00 -8.82
N VAL A 90 4.11 18.59 -9.25
CA VAL A 90 3.61 19.89 -8.77
C VAL A 90 2.47 19.66 -7.80
N SER A 91 1.50 18.82 -8.17
CA SER A 91 0.39 18.48 -7.31
C SER A 91 -0.25 17.15 -7.68
N VAL A 92 -0.81 16.48 -6.68
CA VAL A 92 -1.60 15.25 -6.83
C VAL A 92 -2.93 15.42 -6.10
N THR A 93 -4.02 15.13 -6.80
CA THR A 93 -5.37 15.08 -6.23
C THR A 93 -5.95 13.71 -6.51
N LYS A 94 -6.42 13.02 -5.47
CA LYS A 94 -7.09 11.73 -5.58
C LYS A 94 -8.44 11.78 -4.88
N ARG A 95 -9.45 11.16 -5.50
CA ARG A 95 -10.82 11.18 -4.97
C ARG A 95 -11.61 9.97 -5.44
N CYS A 96 -12.64 9.61 -4.66
CA CYS A 96 -13.65 8.67 -5.10
C CYS A 96 -14.64 9.40 -6.01
N VAL A 97 -14.92 8.87 -7.20
CA VAL A 97 -15.77 9.55 -8.19
C VAL A 97 -16.77 8.60 -8.86
N PRO A 98 -17.88 9.12 -9.40
CA PRO A 98 -18.76 8.37 -10.30
C PRO A 98 -18.13 8.21 -11.70
N LEU A 99 -18.83 7.55 -12.63
CA LEU A 99 -18.29 7.24 -13.96
C LEU A 99 -18.04 8.51 -14.80
N GLU A 100 -18.94 9.50 -14.71
CA GLU A 100 -18.90 10.73 -15.48
C GLU A 100 -17.56 11.48 -15.35
N ASP A 101 -17.00 11.49 -14.14
CA ASP A 101 -15.71 12.11 -13.81
C ASP A 101 -14.49 11.32 -14.34
N CYS A 102 -14.72 10.09 -14.82
CA CYS A 102 -13.69 9.18 -15.33
C CYS A 102 -13.76 8.96 -16.85
N LEU A 103 -14.67 9.64 -17.55
CA LEU A 103 -14.80 9.52 -19.01
C LEU A 103 -13.60 10.12 -19.76
N THR A 104 -12.90 11.07 -19.14
CA THR A 104 -11.72 11.72 -19.73
C THR A 104 -10.47 11.35 -18.93
N THR A 105 -9.67 10.44 -19.47
CA THR A 105 -8.36 10.04 -18.92
C THR A 105 -7.28 10.30 -19.96
N GLY A 106 -6.03 10.34 -19.50
CA GLY A 106 -4.87 10.66 -20.33
C GLY A 106 -4.09 11.86 -19.81
N CYS A 107 -3.07 12.25 -20.56
CA CYS A 107 -2.21 13.37 -20.20
C CYS A 107 -2.32 14.50 -21.21
N ILE A 108 -2.51 15.73 -20.72
CA ILE A 108 -2.61 16.94 -21.53
C ILE A 108 -1.44 17.85 -21.17
N ALA A 109 -0.68 18.27 -22.18
CA ALA A 109 0.38 19.25 -22.02
C ALA A 109 -0.20 20.67 -22.07
N LEU A 110 0.03 21.44 -21.02
CA LEU A 110 -0.28 22.87 -20.94
C LEU A 110 0.96 23.66 -21.34
N GLN A 111 1.22 23.71 -22.65
CA GLN A 111 2.43 24.29 -23.27
C GLN A 111 2.75 25.70 -22.74
N HIS A 112 1.76 26.58 -22.60
CA HIS A 112 1.94 27.95 -22.10
C HIS A 112 2.43 28.05 -20.65
N LYS A 113 2.26 26.98 -19.85
CA LYS A 113 2.66 26.94 -18.44
C LYS A 113 3.84 26.01 -18.18
N GLY A 114 4.33 25.28 -19.19
CA GLY A 114 5.34 24.25 -19.01
C GLY A 114 4.88 23.11 -18.09
N LEU A 115 3.56 22.85 -18.03
CA LEU A 115 2.96 21.84 -17.17
C LEU A 115 2.36 20.70 -17.99
N LYS A 116 2.26 19.51 -17.38
CA LYS A 116 1.56 18.34 -17.92
C LYS A 116 0.58 17.86 -16.85
N VAL A 117 -0.69 17.73 -17.21
CA VAL A 117 -1.73 17.20 -16.31
C VAL A 117 -2.10 15.82 -16.79
N CYS A 118 -1.90 14.81 -15.93
CA CYS A 118 -2.27 13.43 -16.19
C CYS A 118 -3.44 13.02 -15.31
N THR A 119 -4.52 12.57 -15.95
CA THR A 119 -5.71 12.03 -15.29
C THR A 119 -5.81 10.54 -15.53
N SER A 120 -6.01 9.77 -14.46
CA SER A 120 -6.25 8.33 -14.54
C SER A 120 -7.39 7.90 -13.62
N CYS A 121 -8.10 6.86 -14.05
CA CYS A 121 -9.13 6.23 -13.27
C CYS A 121 -8.96 4.71 -13.26
N TRP A 122 -9.31 4.08 -12.16
CA TRP A 122 -9.38 2.62 -12.06
C TRP A 122 -10.63 2.20 -11.28
N ALA A 123 -11.31 1.18 -11.79
CA ALA A 123 -12.38 0.51 -11.06
C ALA A 123 -11.76 -0.35 -9.96
N LYS A 124 -12.34 -0.33 -8.76
CA LYS A 124 -12.03 -1.40 -7.80
C LYS A 124 -12.79 -2.65 -8.22
N ILE A 125 -12.04 -3.72 -8.48
CA ILE A 125 -12.59 -5.08 -8.47
C ILE A 125 -12.76 -5.47 -6.99
N PHE A 126 -13.99 -5.85 -6.63
CA PHE A 126 -14.41 -6.25 -5.29
C PHE A 126 -13.33 -6.99 -4.47
N GLY A 127 -13.20 -6.61 -3.20
CA GLY A 127 -13.05 -7.50 -2.02
C GLY A 127 -11.99 -8.60 -1.91
N GLU A 128 -11.26 -9.02 -2.94
CA GLU A 128 -10.42 -10.25 -2.85
C GLU A 128 -8.96 -10.08 -3.30
N ALA A 129 -8.59 -8.96 -3.91
CA ALA A 129 -7.25 -8.83 -4.51
C ALA A 129 -6.11 -8.51 -3.50
N LYS A 130 -6.40 -8.06 -2.26
CA LYS A 130 -5.34 -7.74 -1.29
C LYS A 130 -4.60 -8.97 -0.74
N TYR A 131 -5.26 -10.13 -0.66
CA TYR A 131 -4.64 -11.34 -0.10
C TYR A 131 -3.96 -12.22 -1.14
N LYS A 132 -4.40 -12.21 -2.41
CA LYS A 132 -3.79 -13.07 -3.43
C LYS A 132 -2.37 -12.61 -3.82
N LEU A 133 -2.12 -11.29 -3.86
CA LEU A 133 -0.78 -10.77 -4.14
C LEU A 133 0.21 -11.01 -2.98
N LYS A 134 -0.25 -11.02 -1.73
CA LYS A 134 0.63 -11.20 -0.56
C LYS A 134 1.13 -12.64 -0.41
N LYS A 135 0.39 -13.62 -0.95
CA LYS A 135 0.76 -15.05 -0.89
C LYS A 135 1.79 -15.45 -1.94
N GLU A 136 1.87 -14.74 -3.07
CA GLU A 136 2.90 -14.96 -4.11
C GLU A 136 4.21 -14.22 -3.80
N LEU A 137 4.17 -13.10 -3.07
CA LEU A 137 5.35 -12.29 -2.74
C LEU A 137 6.09 -12.71 -1.46
N ALA A 138 5.57 -13.67 -0.70
CA ALA A 138 6.25 -14.18 0.51
C ALA A 138 7.54 -14.99 0.20
N GLY A 139 7.90 -15.13 -1.09
CA GLY A 139 9.15 -15.77 -1.54
C GLY A 139 10.24 -14.82 -2.05
N THR A 140 10.00 -13.51 -2.17
CA THR A 140 10.98 -12.58 -2.74
C THR A 140 10.95 -11.20 -2.08
N ASP A 141 12.00 -10.97 -1.30
CA ASP A 141 12.67 -9.70 -0.96
C ASP A 141 11.83 -8.49 -0.52
N GLN A 142 12.16 -7.99 0.68
CA GLN A 142 11.43 -7.05 1.53
C GLN A 142 11.35 -5.60 1.05
N ASN A 143 11.48 -5.31 -0.25
CA ASN A 143 11.53 -3.92 -0.75
C ASN A 143 10.47 -3.53 -1.78
N SER A 144 9.42 -4.34 -1.96
CA SER A 144 8.31 -4.03 -2.87
C SER A 144 7.12 -3.40 -2.13
N ILE A 145 7.30 -2.17 -1.66
CA ILE A 145 6.16 -1.27 -1.39
C ILE A 145 5.36 -1.19 -2.69
N LEU A 146 4.17 -1.80 -2.67
CA LEU A 146 3.08 -1.75 -3.64
C LEU A 146 3.28 -0.69 -4.74
N ARG A 147 4.05 -1.05 -5.76
CA ARG A 147 4.18 -0.26 -6.97
C ARG A 147 2.91 -0.51 -7.77
N TRP A 148 1.85 0.24 -7.47
CA TRP A 148 0.73 0.38 -8.39
C TRP A 148 1.28 1.09 -9.62
N HIS A 149 1.71 0.32 -10.62
CA HIS A 149 1.94 0.87 -11.95
C HIS A 149 0.57 1.28 -12.51
N PRO A 150 0.29 2.57 -12.71
CA PRO A 150 -0.75 2.93 -13.67
C PRO A 150 -0.33 2.31 -15.00
N VAL A 151 -1.20 1.49 -15.58
CA VAL A 151 -1.04 1.02 -16.95
C VAL A 151 -1.16 2.26 -17.83
N TYR A 152 -0.03 2.86 -18.19
CA TYR A 152 0.04 3.83 -19.27
C TYR A 152 -0.14 3.05 -20.58
N HIS A 153 -1.36 3.01 -21.11
CA HIS A 153 -1.51 2.71 -22.53
C HIS A 153 -1.24 4.00 -23.30
N SER A 154 -0.03 4.10 -23.85
CA SER A 154 0.27 5.02 -24.94
C SER A 154 -0.50 4.57 -26.18
N ALA A 155 -1.33 5.45 -26.72
CA ALA A 155 -1.71 5.47 -28.12
C ALA A 155 -1.69 6.95 -28.56
#